data_AF-A0A3D0KTW6-F1
#
_entry.id   AF-A0A3D0KTW6-F1
#
_cell.length_a   1.000
_cell.length_b   1.000
_cell.length_c   1.000
_cell.angle_alpha   90.00
_cell.angle_beta   90.00
_cell.angle_gamma   90.00
#
_symmetry.space_group_name_H-M   'P 1'
#
loop_
_entity.id
_entity.type
_entity.pdbx_description
1 polymer ?
#
loop_
_entity_poly.entity_id
_entity_poly.type
_entity_poly.pdbx_seq_one_letter_code
_entity_poly.pdbx_strand_id
1 'polypeptide(L)' 'LDQYKIAKAIFLADVGHLNKFGRPITYDNYVAMKFGPVPSKTYDLLRHKPESLDVAIKKSNSSVKIYSAL' A
#
# COMPACT_ATOMS: atom_id res chain seq x y z
N LEU A 1 -11.77 -0.10 12.43
CA LEU A 1 -10.77 0.95 12.12
C LEU A 1 -11.01 1.46 10.70
N ASP A 2 -10.72 2.72 10.41
CA ASP A 2 -10.79 3.30 9.06
C ASP A 2 -9.36 3.46 8.48
N GLN A 3 -9.20 3.49 7.16
CA GLN A 3 -7.92 3.62 6.45
C GLN A 3 -7.11 4.80 6.97
N TYR A 4 -7.76 5.95 7.22
CA TYR A 4 -7.11 7.13 7.80
C TYR A 4 -6.53 6.87 9.20
N LYS A 5 -7.24 6.09 10.03
CA LYS A 5 -6.77 5.75 11.38
C LYS A 5 -5.57 4.79 11.32
N ILE A 6 -5.56 3.85 10.37
CA ILE A 6 -4.44 2.94 10.16
C ILE A 6 -3.20 3.71 9.69
N ALA A 7 -3.35 4.58 8.68
CA ALA A 7 -2.27 5.43 8.19
C ALA A 7 -1.63 6.28 9.30
N LYS A 8 -2.46 6.90 10.14
CA LYS A 8 -1.98 7.70 11.28
C LYS A 8 -1.28 6.86 12.35
N ALA A 9 -1.79 5.65 12.62
CA ALA A 9 -1.16 4.74 13.57
C ALA A 9 0.25 4.31 13.09
N ILE A 10 0.39 3.97 11.81
CA ILE A 10 1.68 3.61 11.19
C ILE A 10 2.68 4.77 11.31
N PHE A 11 2.25 6.00 10.99
CA PHE A 11 3.09 7.19 11.14
C PHE A 11 3.56 7.40 12.57
N LEU A 12 2.66 7.33 13.56
CA LEU A 12 3.02 7.51 14.97
C LEU A 12 3.95 6.40 15.48
N ALA A 13 3.77 5.17 15.00
CA ALA A 13 4.61 4.04 15.35
C ALA A 13 6.05 4.24 14.86
N ASP A 14 6.23 4.65 13.60
CA ASP A 14 7.55 4.91 13.03
C ASP A 14 8.24 6.12 13.67
N VAL A 15 7.52 7.22 13.91
CA VAL A 15 8.08 8.39 14.61
C VAL A 15 8.49 8.02 16.03
N GLY A 16 7.63 7.31 16.77
CA GLY A 16 7.93 6.90 18.13
C GLY A 16 9.15 5.97 18.21
N HIS A 17 9.25 5.02 17.28
CA HIS A 17 10.38 4.09 17.22
C HIS A 17 11.66 4.78 16.74
N LEU A 18 11.57 5.71 15.79
CA LEU A 18 12.71 6.50 15.32
C LEU A 18 13.28 7.35 16.45
N ASN A 19 12.42 8.04 17.21
CA ASN A 19 12.84 8.88 18.32
C ASN A 19 13.49 8.06 19.46
N LYS A 20 13.01 6.83 19.71
CA LYS A 20 13.51 5.99 20.80
C LYS A 20 14.74 5.16 20.43
N PHE A 21 14.80 4.65 19.20
CA PHE A 21 15.77 3.64 18.78
C PHE A 21 16.60 4.02 17.55
N GLY A 22 16.40 5.22 16.99
CA GLY A 22 17.14 5.69 15.81
C GLY A 22 16.74 5.01 14.51
N ARG A 23 15.61 4.31 14.45
CA ARG A 23 15.08 3.71 13.22
C ARG A 23 13.54 3.63 13.20
N PRO A 24 12.89 3.75 12.04
CA PRO A 24 11.46 3.44 11.91
C PRO A 24 11.19 1.92 12.02
N ILE A 25 9.93 1.52 12.20
CA ILE A 25 9.49 0.11 12.21
C ILE A 25 9.24 -0.35 10.77
N THR A 26 8.48 0.42 10.00
CA THR A 26 7.98 -0.01 8.68
C THR A 26 8.84 0.46 7.52
N TYR A 27 9.65 1.52 7.72
CA TYR A 27 10.42 2.16 6.65
C TYR A 27 9.53 2.52 5.44
N ASP A 28 8.29 2.95 5.70
CA ASP A 28 7.41 3.45 4.65
C ASP A 28 7.84 4.85 4.20
N ASN A 29 7.45 5.20 2.97
CA ASN A 29 7.65 6.54 2.42
C ASN A 29 6.44 7.41 2.78
N TYR A 30 6.67 8.46 3.56
CA TYR A 30 5.61 9.36 3.98
C TYR A 30 5.47 10.56 3.05
N VAL A 31 4.26 10.79 2.56
CA VAL A 31 3.90 11.97 1.74
C VAL A 31 2.99 12.88 2.55
N ALA A 32 3.30 14.17 2.59
CA ALA A 32 2.44 15.17 3.22
C ALA A 32 1.22 15.45 2.32
N MET A 33 0.03 15.06 2.78
CA MET A 33 -1.25 15.31 2.10
C MET A 33 -2.12 16.28 2.91
N LYS A 34 -3.28 16.67 2.35
CA LYS A 34 -4.21 17.65 2.97
C LYS A 34 -4.55 17.36 4.44
N PHE A 35 -4.62 16.08 4.84
CA PHE A 35 -5.02 15.66 6.19
C PHE A 35 -3.87 15.08 7.02
N GLY A 36 -2.62 15.31 6.61
CA GLY A 36 -1.42 14.87 7.31
C GLY A 36 -0.57 13.88 6.51
N PRO A 37 0.44 13.29 7.17
CA PRO A 37 1.37 12.36 6.53
C PRO A 37 0.67 11.03 6.21
N VAL A 38 0.90 10.53 5.00
CA VAL A 38 0.33 9.27 4.52
C VAL A 38 1.47 8.29 4.18
N PRO A 39 1.50 7.09 4.79
CA PRO A 39 2.44 6.03 4.43
C PRO A 39 2.06 5.44 3.07
N SER A 40 2.89 5.65 2.05
CA SER A 40 2.54 5.38 0.65
C SER A 40 2.27 3.90 0.39
N LYS A 41 3.19 3.02 0.81
CA LYS A 41 3.05 1.57 0.58
C LYS A 41 1.85 1.02 1.34
N THR A 42 1.71 1.41 2.60
CA THR A 42 0.56 1.01 3.43
C THR A 42 -0.75 1.53 2.84
N TYR A 43 -0.78 2.76 2.37
CA TYR A 43 -1.96 3.35 1.75
C TYR A 43 -2.37 2.59 0.49
N ASP A 44 -1.41 2.24 -0.36
CA ASP A 44 -1.66 1.41 -1.55
C ASP A 44 -2.24 0.06 -1.14
N LEU A 45 -1.65 -0.64 -0.17
CA LEU A 45 -2.17 -1.92 0.34
C LEU A 45 -3.62 -1.82 0.85
N LEU A 46 -3.94 -0.74 1.57
CA LEU A 46 -5.29 -0.51 2.11
C LEU A 46 -6.31 -0.09 1.04
N ARG A 47 -5.86 0.57 -0.03
CA ARG A 47 -6.69 1.00 -1.16
C ARG A 47 -7.12 -0.18 -2.03
N HIS A 48 -6.32 -1.25 -2.07
CA HIS A 48 -6.70 -2.44 -2.83
C HIS A 48 -7.90 -3.11 -2.17
N LYS A 49 -9.09 -2.88 -2.72
CA LYS A 49 -10.20 -3.84 -2.59
C LYS A 49 -9.71 -5.18 -3.17
N PRO A 50 -10.14 -6.33 -2.64
CA PRO A 50 -9.95 -7.62 -3.29
C PRO A 50 -10.79 -7.72 -4.58
N GLU A 51 -10.66 -6.77 -5.50
CA GLU A 51 -11.14 -6.84 -6.87
C GLU A 51 -9.92 -6.97 -7.79
N SER A 52 -9.19 -8.10 -7.76
CA SER A 52 -8.25 -8.35 -8.86
C SER A 52 -7.63 -9.73 -8.97
N LEU A 53 -7.93 -10.75 -8.15
CA LEU A 53 -7.49 -12.10 -8.57
C LEU A 53 -8.16 -12.45 -9.91
N ASP A 54 -9.48 -12.27 -10.02
CA ASP A 54 -10.21 -12.62 -11.24
C ASP A 54 -9.91 -11.67 -12.42
N VAL A 55 -9.70 -10.38 -12.17
CA VAL A 55 -9.37 -9.40 -13.21
C VAL A 55 -7.90 -9.54 -13.66
N ALA A 56 -6.96 -9.76 -12.74
CA ALA A 56 -5.56 -9.99 -13.11
C ALA A 56 -5.38 -11.35 -13.82
N ILE A 57 -6.09 -12.40 -13.38
CA ILE A 57 -6.13 -13.71 -14.07
C ILE A 57 -6.78 -13.55 -15.45
N LYS A 58 -7.89 -12.80 -15.59
CA LYS A 58 -8.46 -12.51 -16.92
C LYS A 58 -7.47 -11.77 -17.82
N LYS A 59 -6.72 -10.80 -17.30
CA LYS A 59 -5.75 -10.00 -18.05
C LYS A 59 -4.52 -10.83 -18.47
N SER A 60 -4.07 -11.77 -17.62
CA SER A 60 -2.99 -12.70 -17.98
C SER A 60 -3.45 -13.72 -19.03
N ASN A 61 -4.61 -14.34 -18.84
CA ASN A 61 -5.15 -15.36 -19.76
C ASN A 61 -5.49 -14.81 -21.14
N SER A 62 -5.95 -13.56 -21.24
CA SER A 62 -6.19 -12.90 -22.52
C SER A 62 -4.90 -12.56 -23.25
N SER A 63 -3.83 -12.20 -22.52
CA SER A 63 -2.50 -11.98 -23.11
C SER A 63 -1.90 -13.29 -23.65
N VAL A 64 -2.00 -14.40 -22.90
CA VAL A 64 -1.51 -15.73 -23.33
C VAL A 64 -2.21 -16.22 -24.60
N LYS A 65 -3.53 -15.99 -24.74
CA LYS A 65 -4.30 -16.39 -25.93
C LYS A 65 -3.82 -15.73 -27.23
N ILE A 66 -3.30 -14.50 -27.17
CA ILE A 66 -2.80 -13.81 -28.36
C ILE A 66 -1.50 -14.44 -28.86
N TYR A 67 -0.59 -14.80 -27.94
CA TYR A 67 0.69 -15.43 -28.32
C TYR A 67 0.55 -16.87 -28.78
N SER A 68 -0.50 -17.60 -28.35
CA SER A 68 -0.78 -18.96 -28.83
C SER A 68 -1.54 -19.03 -30.15
N ALA A 69 -2.04 -17.89 -30.65
CA ALA A 69 -2.80 -17.78 -31.90
C ALA A 69 -1.97 -17.27 -33.09
N LEU A 70 -0.67 -17.01 -32.87
CA LEU A 70 0.36 -16.75 -33.88
C LEU A 70 1.12 -18.04 -34.17
#